data_AF-A0AAU3KF52-F1
#
_entry.id   AF-A0AAU3KF52-F1
#
_cell.length_a   1.000
_cell.length_b   1.000
_cell.length_c   1.000
_cell.angle_alpha   90.00
_cell.angle_beta   90.00
_cell.angle_gamma   90.00
#
_symmetry.space_group_name_H-M   'P 1'
#
loop_
_entity.id
_entity.type
_entity.pdbx_description
1 polymer ?
#
loop_
_entity_poly.entity_id
_entity_poly.type
_entity_poly.pdbx_seq_one_letter_code
_entity_poly.pdbx_strand_id
1 'polypeptide(L)'
;MTTLHDPLPLASGQVLPNRIMKSALSEGLGTPDNAPGERLERLYARWSAGGYGLIVTGNVMVDSRHCGEPGNVAMEDERHLGALTRWATVAKAGGSKVWVQLNHPGRQANPLVTRTRTVAPSAIGVSIPGIPAPRALTEDEILDIITRFGTSARIAEAAGFDGVQIHGAHGYLVSQFLSPRSNQRTDDWGGDPKRRMRFVLEVVRSIRDAVSPGFGLGIKLNSADFQRGGFTEDESRAVIEQLSAERVDMIEISGGSYESPAMLDRPSTVPDSTRAREAYFLDYAESARAAAGSVPIAVTGGFRSRAAMSEAVATATCDMVGLGRPTAVFPTAAADLLTNGTEMLRPPAITLGLPPRLAANSGLKAFDGALDLQWHTDQLHILGAGNDPDPDRSPWRTAVTMVRRNGFDAFRSKRSPAPRNTTAREARKFQRERALGRYVMNPAVRALGRIGVRTALAAELETTGRKSGQPRIVPISLLFDESGAWGICQHGLRSGWGLNISADPNVRVRQGNRWRTGTAVLLPDDDVDARSRTFAPHPLLAPLARTAFAALETTPVTVRITFTDR
;
A
#
# COMPACT_ATOMS: atom_id res chain seq x y z
N MET A 1 -20.17 -24.91 26.24
CA MET A 1 -19.70 -24.46 24.92
C MET A 1 -18.67 -23.38 25.15
N THR A 2 -17.58 -23.40 24.39
CA THR A 2 -16.52 -22.39 24.47
C THR A 2 -17.07 -21.01 24.08
N THR A 3 -16.67 -19.96 24.80
CA THR A 3 -17.12 -18.58 24.58
C THR A 3 -15.95 -17.65 24.29
N LEU A 4 -16.24 -16.44 23.80
CA LEU A 4 -15.21 -15.41 23.56
C LEU A 4 -14.44 -15.01 24.83
N HIS A 5 -15.04 -15.19 26.02
CA HIS A 5 -14.43 -14.85 27.31
C HIS A 5 -13.47 -15.94 27.81
N ASP A 6 -13.58 -17.16 27.29
CA ASP A 6 -12.83 -18.28 27.83
C ASP A 6 -11.34 -18.10 27.50
N PRO A 7 -10.44 -18.41 28.44
CA PRO A 7 -9.02 -18.38 28.17
C PRO A 7 -8.64 -19.43 27.10
N LEU A 8 -7.55 -19.17 26.39
CA LEU A 8 -6.98 -20.07 25.39
C LEU A 8 -5.55 -20.46 25.79
N PRO A 9 -5.32 -21.70 26.29
CA PRO A 9 -3.98 -22.20 26.55
C PRO A 9 -3.25 -22.52 25.24
N LEU A 10 -1.95 -22.23 25.22
CA LEU A 10 -1.04 -22.50 24.10
C LEU A 10 0.01 -23.56 24.49
N ALA A 11 0.63 -24.20 23.51
CA ALA A 11 1.61 -25.27 23.73
C ALA A 11 2.89 -24.78 24.44
N SER A 12 3.25 -23.51 24.27
CA SER A 12 4.30 -22.78 25.00
C SER A 12 4.02 -22.62 26.49
N GLY A 13 2.84 -23.00 26.99
CA GLY A 13 2.43 -22.80 28.39
C GLY A 13 1.83 -21.41 28.66
N GLN A 14 1.76 -20.55 27.64
CA GLN A 14 1.04 -19.28 27.74
C GLN A 14 -0.46 -19.52 27.79
N VAL A 15 -1.17 -18.63 28.48
CA VAL A 15 -2.63 -18.58 28.48
C VAL A 15 -3.06 -17.20 28.00
N LEU A 16 -3.76 -17.16 26.87
CA LEU A 16 -4.40 -15.94 26.39
C LEU A 16 -5.68 -15.72 27.19
N PRO A 17 -5.94 -14.51 27.73
CA PRO A 17 -7.04 -14.29 28.67
C PRO A 17 -8.42 -14.33 28.04
N ASN A 18 -8.53 -14.21 26.71
CA ASN A 18 -9.77 -14.34 25.95
C ASN A 18 -9.47 -14.66 24.47
N ARG A 19 -10.53 -14.85 23.68
CA ARG A 19 -10.45 -15.30 22.28
C ARG A 19 -10.59 -14.18 21.25
N ILE A 20 -10.20 -12.96 21.60
CA ILE A 20 -10.15 -11.82 20.68
C ILE A 20 -8.71 -11.33 20.52
N MET A 21 -8.22 -11.35 19.27
CA MET A 21 -6.89 -10.90 18.88
C MET A 21 -6.95 -9.59 18.10
N LYS A 22 -6.12 -8.60 18.46
CA LYS A 22 -5.77 -7.52 17.53
C LYS A 22 -4.77 -8.07 16.52
N SER A 23 -5.20 -8.26 15.27
CA SER A 23 -4.33 -8.74 14.20
C SER A 23 -3.40 -7.63 13.71
N ALA A 24 -2.30 -8.02 13.07
CA ALA A 24 -1.31 -7.10 12.51
C ALA A 24 -1.93 -6.08 11.55
N LEU A 25 -1.51 -4.82 11.68
CA LEU A 25 -1.86 -3.71 10.80
C LEU A 25 -0.58 -2.94 10.49
N SER A 26 -0.34 -2.56 9.24
CA SER A 26 0.82 -1.75 8.89
C SER A 26 0.67 -0.32 9.42
N GLU A 27 1.49 0.06 10.40
CA GLU A 27 1.41 1.39 11.01
C GLU A 27 2.34 2.39 10.34
N GLY A 28 3.56 1.99 9.96
CA GLY A 28 4.58 2.88 9.41
C GLY A 28 4.90 4.06 10.36
N LEU A 29 5.12 3.76 11.64
CA LEU A 29 5.35 4.73 12.73
C LEU A 29 6.74 4.63 13.36
N GLY A 30 7.60 3.76 12.85
CA GLY A 30 9.01 3.67 13.23
C GLY A 30 9.79 4.93 12.86
N THR A 31 10.91 5.12 13.54
CA THR A 31 11.84 6.22 13.32
C THR A 31 12.67 6.01 12.04
N PRO A 32 13.39 7.04 11.53
CA PRO A 32 14.22 6.91 10.33
C PRO A 32 15.34 5.86 10.41
N ASP A 33 15.77 5.48 11.61
CA ASP A 33 16.74 4.43 11.93
C ASP A 33 16.08 3.07 12.25
N ASN A 34 14.82 2.90 11.82
CA ASN A 34 14.02 1.69 11.98
C ASN A 34 13.79 1.25 13.44
N ALA A 35 13.85 2.17 14.41
CA ALA A 35 13.52 1.92 15.81
C ALA A 35 12.02 2.17 16.09
N PRO A 36 11.44 1.56 17.14
CA PRO A 36 10.18 2.06 17.68
C PRO A 36 10.42 3.42 18.37
N GLY A 37 9.41 4.29 18.34
CA GLY A 37 9.44 5.58 19.03
C GLY A 37 8.12 5.86 19.74
N GLU A 38 8.03 7.02 20.41
CA GLU A 38 6.89 7.36 21.26
C GLU A 38 5.52 7.30 20.56
N ARG A 39 5.48 7.58 19.24
CA ARG A 39 4.22 7.48 18.47
C ARG A 39 3.71 6.04 18.43
N LEU A 40 4.61 5.08 18.27
CA LEU A 40 4.28 3.66 18.30
C LEU A 40 3.93 3.23 19.72
N GLU A 41 4.68 3.67 20.72
CA GLU A 41 4.38 3.42 22.14
C GLU A 41 2.96 3.90 22.50
N ARG A 42 2.58 5.14 22.14
CA ARG A 42 1.23 5.68 22.36
C ARG A 42 0.15 4.88 21.65
N LEU A 43 0.37 4.50 20.39
CA LEU A 43 -0.60 3.66 19.65
C LEU A 43 -0.82 2.32 20.36
N TYR A 44 0.24 1.65 20.80
CA TYR A 44 0.13 0.37 21.48
C TYR A 44 -0.43 0.48 22.89
N ALA A 45 -0.23 1.61 23.59
CA ALA A 45 -0.91 1.88 24.85
C ALA A 45 -2.45 1.85 24.68
N ARG A 46 -2.95 2.40 23.57
CA ARG A 46 -4.40 2.42 23.26
C ARG A 46 -4.95 1.01 23.03
N TRP A 47 -4.22 0.15 22.33
CA TRP A 47 -4.63 -1.25 22.15
C TRP A 47 -4.42 -2.11 23.40
N SER A 48 -3.38 -1.84 24.19
CA SER A 48 -3.11 -2.48 25.47
C SER A 48 -4.31 -2.33 26.42
N ALA A 49 -4.87 -1.13 26.51
CA ALA A 49 -6.09 -0.86 27.28
C ALA A 49 -7.38 -1.46 26.67
N GLY A 50 -7.30 -2.13 25.51
CA GLY A 50 -8.47 -2.56 24.75
C GLY A 50 -9.03 -3.92 25.10
N GLY A 51 -8.44 -4.63 26.06
CA GLY A 51 -8.95 -5.90 26.59
C GLY A 51 -8.73 -7.12 25.68
N TYR A 52 -7.75 -7.08 24.78
CA TYR A 52 -7.48 -8.21 23.87
C TYR A 52 -6.83 -9.39 24.58
N GLY A 53 -7.06 -10.59 24.08
CA GLY A 53 -6.31 -11.79 24.47
C GLY A 53 -4.88 -11.74 23.94
N LEU A 54 -4.73 -11.33 22.68
CA LEU A 54 -3.44 -11.20 22.01
C LEU A 54 -3.41 -9.92 21.17
N ILE A 55 -2.27 -9.23 21.21
CA ILE A 55 -1.95 -8.11 20.33
C ILE A 55 -0.80 -8.55 19.44
N VAL A 56 -1.04 -8.60 18.13
CA VAL A 56 0.03 -8.83 17.15
C VAL A 56 0.47 -7.49 16.58
N THR A 57 1.79 -7.25 16.57
CA THR A 57 2.30 -6.00 16.02
C THR A 57 2.06 -5.87 14.53
N GLY A 58 2.20 -4.69 13.95
CA GLY A 58 2.44 -4.58 12.53
C GLY A 58 3.81 -5.13 12.12
N ASN A 59 4.11 -4.95 10.84
CA ASN A 59 5.30 -5.48 10.17
C ASN A 59 6.61 -5.00 10.81
N VAL A 60 7.37 -5.93 11.40
CA VAL A 60 8.75 -5.73 11.85
C VAL A 60 9.70 -6.47 10.92
N MET A 61 10.63 -5.74 10.31
CA MET A 61 11.56 -6.30 9.33
C MET A 61 12.68 -7.07 10.03
N VAL A 62 13.03 -8.22 9.48
CA VAL A 62 14.23 -8.98 9.89
C VAL A 62 15.53 -8.43 9.28
N ASP A 63 15.40 -7.48 8.34
CA ASP A 63 16.50 -6.87 7.61
C ASP A 63 16.12 -5.44 7.18
N SER A 64 16.83 -4.44 7.69
CA SER A 64 16.53 -3.02 7.41
C SER A 64 16.83 -2.64 5.96
N ARG A 65 17.67 -3.41 5.27
CA ARG A 65 17.93 -3.26 3.82
C ARG A 65 16.69 -3.55 2.99
N HIS A 66 15.70 -4.23 3.58
CA HIS A 66 14.46 -4.67 2.93
C HIS A 66 13.24 -4.19 3.72
N CYS A 67 12.82 -2.94 3.48
CA CYS A 67 11.60 -2.35 4.05
C CYS A 67 10.43 -2.36 3.05
N GLY A 68 9.23 -2.69 3.52
CA GLY A 68 8.00 -2.63 2.73
C GLY A 68 7.43 -1.21 2.63
N GLU A 69 7.61 -0.41 3.68
CA GLU A 69 7.09 0.96 3.76
C GLU A 69 8.00 1.86 4.60
N PRO A 70 7.94 3.20 4.39
CA PRO A 70 8.59 4.13 5.30
C PRO A 70 8.07 3.95 6.74
N GLY A 71 8.98 3.93 7.70
CA GLY A 71 8.64 3.76 9.12
C GLY A 71 8.35 2.33 9.54
N ASN A 72 8.76 1.31 8.76
CA ASN A 72 8.87 -0.04 9.33
C ASN A 72 9.94 -0.07 10.43
N VAL A 73 9.63 -0.77 11.53
CA VAL A 73 10.63 -1.12 12.55
C VAL A 73 11.44 -2.31 12.04
N ALA A 74 12.72 -2.40 12.38
CA ALA A 74 13.57 -3.55 12.09
C ALA A 74 14.26 -4.06 13.35
N MET A 75 14.44 -5.38 13.45
CA MET A 75 15.11 -6.04 14.58
C MET A 75 16.27 -6.91 14.07
N GLU A 76 17.43 -6.30 13.86
CA GLU A 76 18.62 -6.99 13.32
C GLU A 76 19.69 -7.27 14.38
N ASP A 77 19.71 -6.43 15.42
CA ASP A 77 20.63 -6.46 16.55
C ASP A 77 20.01 -5.71 17.74
N GLU A 78 20.77 -5.61 18.84
CA GLU A 78 20.29 -5.05 20.11
C GLU A 78 20.49 -3.52 20.23
N ARG A 79 20.88 -2.81 19.16
CA ARG A 79 21.09 -1.34 19.21
C ARG A 79 19.88 -0.58 19.74
N HIS A 80 18.67 -1.09 19.47
CA HIS A 80 17.40 -0.47 19.86
C HIS A 80 16.70 -1.19 21.02
N LEU A 81 17.39 -2.08 21.74
CA LEU A 81 16.79 -2.93 22.78
C LEU A 81 16.00 -2.13 23.81
N GLY A 82 16.55 -1.01 24.31
CA GLY A 82 15.84 -0.17 25.28
C GLY A 82 14.52 0.43 24.74
N ALA A 83 14.45 0.78 23.45
CA ALA A 83 13.23 1.27 22.83
C ALA A 83 12.22 0.14 22.58
N LEU A 84 12.72 -1.05 22.18
CA LEU A 84 11.92 -2.26 22.05
C LEU A 84 11.30 -2.68 23.39
N THR A 85 12.06 -2.59 24.49
CA THR A 85 11.58 -2.91 25.84
C THR A 85 10.48 -1.97 26.30
N ARG A 86 10.58 -0.66 26.03
CA ARG A 86 9.49 0.28 26.33
C ARG A 86 8.24 -0.05 25.52
N TRP A 87 8.40 -0.35 24.24
CA TRP A 87 7.28 -0.73 23.38
C TRP A 87 6.59 -2.00 23.88
N ALA A 88 7.33 -3.06 24.20
CA ALA A 88 6.80 -4.30 24.77
C ALA A 88 6.08 -4.04 26.10
N THR A 89 6.69 -3.26 27.00
CA THR A 89 6.13 -2.94 28.32
C THR A 89 4.78 -2.23 28.19
N VAL A 90 4.72 -1.18 27.38
CA VAL A 90 3.48 -0.40 27.18
C VAL A 90 2.40 -1.24 26.51
N ALA A 91 2.76 -2.03 25.50
CA ALA A 91 1.83 -2.89 24.78
C ALA A 91 1.20 -3.99 25.68
N LYS A 92 1.91 -4.43 26.71
CA LYS A 92 1.50 -5.49 27.65
C LYS A 92 0.76 -4.97 28.89
N ALA A 93 0.80 -3.67 29.16
CA ALA A 93 0.31 -3.07 30.41
C ALA A 93 -1.16 -3.41 30.75
N GLY A 94 -2.02 -3.64 29.75
CA GLY A 94 -3.42 -4.03 29.93
C GLY A 94 -3.67 -5.53 30.04
N GLY A 95 -2.61 -6.35 30.18
CA GLY A 95 -2.71 -7.79 30.43
C GLY A 95 -2.79 -8.68 29.19
N SER A 96 -2.85 -8.10 27.99
CA SER A 96 -2.73 -8.85 26.73
C SER A 96 -1.34 -9.45 26.57
N LYS A 97 -1.26 -10.63 25.96
CA LYS A 97 0.01 -11.10 25.38
C LYS A 97 0.33 -10.27 24.14
N VAL A 98 1.62 -10.04 23.88
CA VAL A 98 2.04 -9.24 22.70
C VAL A 98 3.06 -10.01 21.87
N TRP A 99 2.71 -10.26 20.62
CA TRP A 99 3.58 -10.95 19.66
C TRP A 99 4.04 -10.01 18.55
N VAL A 100 5.32 -10.09 18.20
CA VAL A 100 5.90 -9.29 17.10
C VAL A 100 5.68 -9.99 15.77
N GLN A 101 5.07 -9.32 14.79
CA GLN A 101 4.96 -9.89 13.44
C GLN A 101 6.26 -9.68 12.65
N LEU A 102 7.07 -10.73 12.53
CA LEU A 102 8.32 -10.73 11.78
C LEU A 102 8.06 -10.92 10.28
N ASN A 103 8.68 -10.09 9.46
CA ASN A 103 8.48 -10.08 8.02
C ASN A 103 9.77 -9.81 7.24
N HIS A 104 9.81 -10.34 6.01
CA HIS A 104 10.70 -9.91 4.96
C HIS A 104 9.86 -9.65 3.70
N PRO A 105 9.90 -8.45 3.11
CA PRO A 105 8.94 -8.06 2.07
C PRO A 105 9.20 -8.73 0.71
N GLY A 106 10.43 -9.21 0.47
CA GLY A 106 10.81 -9.88 -0.77
C GLY A 106 10.57 -8.97 -1.98
N ARG A 107 9.89 -9.48 -3.02
CA ARG A 107 9.58 -8.68 -4.23
C ARG A 107 8.67 -7.47 -3.99
N GLN A 108 8.06 -7.35 -2.80
CA GLN A 108 7.22 -6.22 -2.41
C GLN A 108 7.96 -5.14 -1.61
N ALA A 109 9.28 -5.27 -1.40
CA ALA A 109 10.05 -4.19 -0.76
C ALA A 109 9.92 -2.90 -1.59
N ASN A 110 9.84 -1.75 -0.92
CA ASN A 110 9.66 -0.49 -1.62
C ASN A 110 11.03 0.04 -2.10
N PRO A 111 11.31 0.04 -3.41
CA PRO A 111 12.62 0.44 -3.93
C PRO A 111 12.94 1.91 -3.68
N LEU A 112 11.95 2.77 -3.45
CA LEU A 112 12.17 4.17 -3.08
C LEU A 112 12.68 4.31 -1.64
N VAL A 113 12.29 3.37 -0.76
CA VAL A 113 12.71 3.32 0.64
C VAL A 113 14.06 2.63 0.75
N THR A 114 14.19 1.44 0.15
CA THR A 114 15.38 0.61 0.30
C THR A 114 16.54 1.07 -0.56
N ARG A 115 16.27 1.80 -1.66
CA ARG A 115 17.27 2.20 -2.68
C ARG A 115 18.08 1.02 -3.24
N THR A 116 17.57 -0.20 -3.09
CA THR A 116 18.17 -1.45 -3.54
C THR A 116 17.20 -2.19 -4.44
N ARG A 117 17.75 -3.05 -5.31
CA ARG A 117 16.91 -3.98 -6.08
C ARG A 117 16.31 -5.01 -5.13
N THR A 118 14.99 -5.20 -5.23
CA THR A 118 14.27 -6.18 -4.41
C THR A 118 14.74 -7.61 -4.70
N VAL A 119 14.54 -8.50 -3.73
CA VAL A 119 14.94 -9.91 -3.81
C VAL A 119 13.74 -10.82 -3.67
N ALA A 120 13.79 -12.02 -4.26
CA ALA A 120 12.69 -12.98 -4.26
C ALA A 120 13.20 -14.41 -4.53
N PRO A 121 12.36 -15.46 -4.39
CA PRO A 121 12.76 -16.82 -4.76
C PRO A 121 13.15 -16.94 -6.23
N SER A 122 12.47 -16.19 -7.11
CA SER A 122 12.72 -16.14 -8.55
C SER A 122 12.62 -14.71 -9.07
N ALA A 123 13.24 -14.43 -10.22
CA ALA A 123 13.26 -13.10 -10.86
C ALA A 123 11.92 -12.73 -11.53
N ILE A 124 10.81 -12.89 -10.78
CA ILE A 124 9.44 -12.68 -11.25
C ILE A 124 8.88 -11.42 -10.57
N GLY A 125 8.73 -10.36 -11.37
CA GLY A 125 8.22 -9.07 -10.91
C GLY A 125 6.80 -9.15 -10.36
N VAL A 126 6.46 -8.19 -9.50
CA VAL A 126 5.05 -7.92 -9.22
C VAL A 126 4.37 -7.40 -10.48
N SER A 127 3.09 -7.68 -10.66
CA SER A 127 2.30 -7.22 -11.82
C SER A 127 1.95 -5.72 -11.76
N ILE A 128 2.92 -4.88 -11.37
CA ILE A 128 2.81 -3.42 -11.24
C ILE A 128 3.77 -2.77 -12.25
N PRO A 129 3.25 -2.03 -13.26
CA PRO A 129 4.07 -1.39 -14.27
C PRO A 129 5.10 -0.40 -13.68
N GLY A 130 6.34 -0.48 -14.14
CA GLY A 130 7.41 0.44 -13.73
C GLY A 130 8.23 -0.03 -12.52
N ILE A 131 7.83 -1.12 -11.84
CA ILE A 131 8.65 -1.75 -10.82
C ILE A 131 9.59 -2.77 -11.48
N PRO A 132 10.91 -2.66 -11.32
CA PRO A 132 11.85 -3.65 -11.85
C PRO A 132 11.59 -5.04 -11.27
N ALA A 133 11.83 -6.09 -12.06
CA ALA A 133 11.79 -7.45 -11.56
C ALA A 133 12.82 -7.66 -10.44
N PRO A 134 12.50 -8.41 -9.38
CA PRO A 134 13.43 -8.71 -8.30
C PRO A 134 14.63 -9.50 -8.82
N ARG A 135 15.69 -9.54 -8.03
CA ARG A 135 16.78 -10.49 -8.19
C ARG A 135 16.39 -11.81 -7.50
N ALA A 136 16.73 -12.95 -8.11
CA ALA A 136 16.60 -14.24 -7.44
C ALA A 136 17.65 -14.36 -6.32
N LEU A 137 17.21 -14.84 -5.15
CA LEU A 137 18.08 -15.11 -4.01
C LEU A 137 19.05 -16.26 -4.32
N THR A 138 20.28 -16.17 -3.84
CA THR A 138 21.21 -17.32 -3.79
C THR A 138 20.88 -18.18 -2.57
N GLU A 139 21.40 -19.40 -2.50
CA GLU A 139 21.20 -20.27 -1.32
C GLU A 139 21.75 -19.63 -0.04
N ASP A 140 22.95 -19.06 -0.08
CA ASP A 140 23.54 -18.37 1.09
C ASP A 140 22.65 -17.22 1.60
N GLU A 141 22.01 -16.48 0.70
CA GLU A 141 21.09 -15.41 1.09
C GLU A 141 19.78 -15.95 1.67
N ILE A 142 19.30 -17.11 1.20
CA ILE A 142 18.14 -17.79 1.79
C ILE A 142 18.47 -18.20 3.23
N LEU A 143 19.64 -18.79 3.44
CA LEU A 143 20.12 -19.18 4.76
C LEU A 143 20.35 -17.98 5.69
N ASP A 144 20.96 -16.88 5.20
CA ASP A 144 21.10 -15.62 5.95
C ASP A 144 19.74 -15.08 6.41
N ILE A 145 18.75 -15.05 5.51
CA ILE A 145 17.39 -14.60 5.86
C ILE A 145 16.76 -15.51 6.93
N ILE A 146 16.91 -16.83 6.82
CA ILE A 146 16.43 -17.78 7.85
C ILE A 146 17.05 -17.45 9.21
N THR A 147 18.38 -17.30 9.27
CA THR A 147 19.10 -16.94 10.51
C THR A 147 18.65 -15.59 11.07
N ARG A 148 18.31 -14.62 10.21
CA ARG A 148 17.79 -13.31 10.63
C ARG A 148 16.43 -13.43 11.30
N PHE A 149 15.54 -14.31 10.86
CA PHE A 149 14.28 -14.56 11.57
C PHE A 149 14.53 -15.05 13.01
N GLY A 150 15.44 -16.01 13.20
CA GLY A 150 15.84 -16.46 14.53
C GLY A 150 16.46 -15.34 15.38
N THR A 151 17.34 -14.54 14.78
CA THR A 151 17.98 -13.39 15.44
C THR A 151 16.95 -12.36 15.89
N SER A 152 16.02 -11.97 15.02
CA SER A 152 14.94 -11.02 15.36
C SER A 152 14.04 -11.56 16.47
N ALA A 153 13.73 -12.86 16.48
CA ALA A 153 12.92 -13.48 17.52
C ALA A 153 13.63 -13.47 18.88
N ARG A 154 14.93 -13.78 18.93
CA ARG A 154 15.76 -13.67 20.14
C ARG A 154 15.78 -12.23 20.69
N ILE A 155 15.87 -11.23 19.81
CA ILE A 155 15.83 -9.81 20.21
C ILE A 155 14.44 -9.44 20.75
N ALA A 156 13.36 -9.93 20.13
CA ALA A 156 12.01 -9.73 20.62
C ALA A 156 11.79 -10.34 22.01
N GLU A 157 12.32 -11.55 22.26
CA GLU A 157 12.31 -12.17 23.59
C GLU A 157 13.10 -11.35 24.60
N ALA A 158 14.33 -10.93 24.26
CA ALA A 158 15.16 -10.10 25.12
C ALA A 158 14.51 -8.74 25.45
N ALA A 159 13.74 -8.18 24.52
CA ALA A 159 12.97 -6.96 24.73
C ALA A 159 11.75 -7.15 25.66
N GLY A 160 11.32 -8.38 25.91
CA GLY A 160 10.20 -8.70 26.80
C GLY A 160 8.84 -8.87 26.11
N PHE A 161 8.82 -9.03 24.78
CA PHE A 161 7.62 -9.52 24.09
C PHE A 161 7.27 -10.93 24.54
N ASP A 162 6.03 -11.37 24.35
CA ASP A 162 5.62 -12.73 24.73
C ASP A 162 5.81 -13.74 23.59
N GLY A 163 6.02 -13.28 22.36
CA GLY A 163 6.18 -14.17 21.22
C GLY A 163 6.43 -13.44 19.90
N VAL A 164 6.46 -14.21 18.83
CA VAL A 164 6.53 -13.72 17.45
C VAL A 164 5.49 -14.40 16.57
N GLN A 165 5.09 -13.72 15.50
CA GLN A 165 4.30 -14.28 14.42
C GLN A 165 5.06 -14.16 13.10
N ILE A 166 5.28 -15.25 12.40
CA ILE A 166 5.85 -15.23 11.04
C ILE A 166 4.79 -14.71 10.06
N HIS A 167 5.15 -13.74 9.22
CA HIS A 167 4.29 -13.30 8.13
C HIS A 167 4.41 -14.20 6.89
N GLY A 168 3.67 -15.31 6.89
CA GLY A 168 3.57 -16.31 5.80
C GLY A 168 2.50 -16.04 4.74
N ALA A 169 2.05 -14.80 4.59
CA ALA A 169 0.82 -14.45 3.87
C ALA A 169 1.00 -13.21 2.99
N HIS A 170 -0.06 -12.82 2.28
CA HIS A 170 -0.21 -11.57 1.53
C HIS A 170 0.85 -11.34 0.42
N GLY A 171 1.57 -12.39 0.03
CA GLY A 171 2.59 -12.35 -1.01
C GLY A 171 3.93 -11.78 -0.56
N TYR A 172 4.21 -11.69 0.74
CA TYR A 172 5.56 -11.42 1.28
C TYR A 172 6.48 -12.64 1.12
N LEU A 173 7.76 -12.54 1.50
CA LEU A 173 8.79 -13.50 1.08
C LEU A 173 8.45 -14.96 1.42
N VAL A 174 7.96 -15.24 2.63
CA VAL A 174 7.56 -16.60 3.03
C VAL A 174 6.44 -17.12 2.11
N SER A 175 5.41 -16.30 1.86
CA SER A 175 4.33 -16.62 0.90
C SER A 175 4.85 -16.75 -0.54
N GLN A 176 5.90 -16.00 -0.92
CA GLN A 176 6.52 -16.11 -2.23
C GLN A 176 7.21 -17.47 -2.42
N PHE A 177 7.84 -18.02 -1.38
CA PHE A 177 8.43 -19.36 -1.46
C PHE A 177 7.37 -20.46 -1.62
N LEU A 178 6.23 -20.32 -0.94
CA LEU A 178 5.13 -21.29 -1.00
C LEU A 178 4.44 -21.31 -2.36
N SER A 179 4.27 -20.16 -3.00
CA SER A 179 3.48 -20.02 -4.23
C SER A 179 4.28 -20.43 -5.47
N PRO A 180 3.79 -21.38 -6.29
CA PRO A 180 4.45 -21.73 -7.55
C PRO A 180 4.45 -20.57 -8.55
N ARG A 181 3.65 -19.52 -8.35
CA ARG A 181 3.66 -18.34 -9.24
C ARG A 181 4.88 -17.44 -9.06
N SER A 182 5.43 -17.39 -7.86
CA SER A 182 6.58 -16.53 -7.53
C SER A 182 7.85 -17.31 -7.23
N ASN A 183 7.73 -18.63 -6.99
CA ASN A 183 8.84 -19.56 -6.87
C ASN A 183 8.87 -20.57 -8.03
N GLN A 184 9.78 -20.31 -8.98
CA GLN A 184 10.08 -21.14 -10.15
C GLN A 184 11.50 -21.71 -10.05
N ARG A 185 12.03 -21.88 -8.83
CA ARG A 185 13.35 -22.48 -8.61
C ARG A 185 13.33 -23.97 -8.91
N THR A 186 14.50 -24.52 -9.27
CA THR A 186 14.70 -25.95 -9.54
C THR A 186 15.59 -26.64 -8.50
N ASP A 187 16.07 -25.89 -7.50
CA ASP A 187 16.89 -26.39 -6.39
C ASP A 187 16.03 -26.87 -5.22
N ASP A 188 16.64 -27.07 -4.05
CA ASP A 188 15.96 -27.57 -2.84
C ASP A 188 14.97 -26.58 -2.21
N TRP A 189 14.88 -25.37 -2.74
CA TRP A 189 13.99 -24.31 -2.26
C TRP A 189 12.80 -24.06 -3.18
N GLY A 190 12.62 -24.84 -4.25
CA GLY A 190 11.47 -24.74 -5.15
C GLY A 190 11.20 -25.99 -5.98
N GLY A 191 10.27 -25.87 -6.94
CA GLY A 191 9.75 -27.00 -7.70
C GLY A 191 8.49 -27.55 -7.06
N ASP A 192 8.54 -28.74 -6.46
CA ASP A 192 7.39 -29.38 -5.84
C ASP A 192 6.96 -28.73 -4.51
N PRO A 193 5.72 -28.99 -4.01
CA PRO A 193 5.21 -28.37 -2.79
C PRO A 193 6.09 -28.61 -1.55
N LYS A 194 6.74 -29.77 -1.44
CA LYS A 194 7.60 -30.13 -0.30
C LYS A 194 8.87 -29.25 -0.26
N ARG A 195 9.51 -29.02 -1.40
CA ARG A 195 10.65 -28.11 -1.49
C ARG A 195 10.27 -26.64 -1.31
N ARG A 196 9.09 -26.24 -1.80
CA ARG A 196 8.57 -24.88 -1.59
C ARG A 196 8.27 -24.55 -0.13
N MET A 197 7.75 -25.51 0.65
CA MET A 197 7.52 -25.31 2.09
C MET A 197 8.79 -25.36 2.94
N ARG A 198 9.92 -25.85 2.39
CA ARG A 198 11.19 -25.93 3.14
C ARG A 198 11.56 -24.60 3.79
N PHE A 199 11.44 -23.49 3.06
CA PHE A 199 11.76 -22.17 3.59
C PHE A 199 11.00 -21.82 4.88
N VAL A 200 9.69 -22.06 4.94
CA VAL A 200 8.90 -21.72 6.13
C VAL A 200 9.22 -22.64 7.31
N LEU A 201 9.49 -23.92 7.05
CA LEU A 201 9.87 -24.88 8.10
C LEU A 201 11.24 -24.53 8.69
N GLU A 202 12.22 -24.18 7.86
CA GLU A 202 13.54 -23.74 8.35
C GLU A 202 13.47 -22.42 9.12
N VAL A 203 12.58 -21.49 8.74
CA VAL A 203 12.32 -20.27 9.53
C VAL A 203 11.74 -20.61 10.90
N VAL A 204 10.77 -21.53 10.98
CA VAL A 204 10.19 -21.99 12.26
C VAL A 204 11.25 -22.61 13.15
N ARG A 205 12.08 -23.52 12.60
CA ARG A 205 13.18 -24.17 13.33
C ARG A 205 14.21 -23.16 13.82
N SER A 206 14.65 -22.24 12.95
CA SER A 206 15.61 -21.21 13.34
C SER A 206 15.07 -20.28 14.45
N ILE A 207 13.77 -19.99 14.47
CA ILE A 207 13.17 -19.25 15.59
C ILE A 207 13.16 -20.12 16.84
N ARG A 208 12.69 -21.36 16.76
CA ARG A 208 12.62 -22.26 17.93
C ARG A 208 13.97 -22.54 18.56
N ASP A 209 15.03 -22.62 17.77
CA ASP A 209 16.39 -22.80 18.26
C ASP A 209 16.93 -21.53 18.96
N ALA A 210 16.37 -20.36 18.65
CA ALA A 210 16.87 -19.06 19.13
C ALA A 210 16.12 -18.50 20.35
N VAL A 211 14.99 -19.08 20.73
CA VAL A 211 14.12 -18.57 21.82
C VAL A 211 13.83 -19.64 22.89
N SER A 212 13.38 -19.22 24.07
CA SER A 212 12.97 -20.18 25.10
C SER A 212 11.68 -20.95 24.73
N PRO A 213 11.46 -22.17 25.26
CA PRO A 213 10.24 -22.94 24.99
C PRO A 213 8.94 -22.24 25.41
N GLY A 214 9.02 -21.28 26.35
CA GLY A 214 7.87 -20.49 26.83
C GLY A 214 7.51 -19.31 25.93
N PHE A 215 8.34 -19.00 24.93
CA PHE A 215 8.11 -17.92 23.98
C PHE A 215 7.17 -18.37 22.86
N GLY A 216 6.13 -17.59 22.60
CA GLY A 216 5.09 -17.92 21.63
C GLY A 216 5.61 -17.84 20.19
N LEU A 217 5.26 -18.80 19.34
CA LEU A 217 5.52 -18.75 17.90
C LEU A 217 4.23 -19.04 17.13
N GLY A 218 3.72 -18.03 16.45
CA GLY A 218 2.65 -18.18 15.48
C GLY A 218 3.07 -17.99 14.04
N ILE A 219 2.16 -18.26 13.13
CA ILE A 219 2.31 -17.94 11.71
C ILE A 219 0.98 -17.51 11.12
N LYS A 220 1.03 -16.46 10.28
CA LYS A 220 -0.11 -16.04 9.44
C LYS A 220 0.03 -16.63 8.05
N LEU A 221 -0.95 -17.37 7.57
CA LEU A 221 -0.97 -18.01 6.26
C LEU A 221 -2.14 -17.54 5.38
N ASN A 222 -1.95 -17.62 4.07
CA ASN A 222 -3.04 -17.47 3.10
C ASN A 222 -3.89 -18.76 3.08
N SER A 223 -5.22 -18.64 3.01
CA SER A 223 -6.09 -19.77 2.68
C SER A 223 -5.82 -20.29 1.26
N ALA A 224 -5.72 -19.38 0.29
CA ALA A 224 -5.29 -19.63 -1.09
C ALA A 224 -4.87 -18.31 -1.76
N ASP A 225 -4.15 -18.39 -2.89
CA ASP A 225 -3.77 -17.21 -3.68
C ASP A 225 -4.87 -16.72 -4.64
N PHE A 226 -6.02 -17.41 -4.73
CA PHE A 226 -7.17 -17.12 -5.62
C PHE A 226 -6.84 -16.90 -7.09
N GLN A 227 -5.73 -17.47 -7.54
CA GLN A 227 -5.21 -17.34 -8.88
C GLN A 227 -5.04 -18.72 -9.49
N ARG A 228 -5.44 -18.88 -10.76
CA ARG A 228 -5.21 -20.13 -11.50
C ARG A 228 -3.70 -20.44 -11.51
N GLY A 229 -3.34 -21.62 -11.01
CA GLY A 229 -1.95 -22.07 -10.89
C GLY A 229 -1.16 -21.43 -9.74
N GLY A 230 -1.84 -20.87 -8.72
CA GLY A 230 -1.24 -20.38 -7.47
C GLY A 230 -1.28 -21.40 -6.33
N PHE A 231 -0.90 -20.94 -5.13
CA PHE A 231 -0.97 -21.73 -3.90
C PHE A 231 -2.41 -22.16 -3.62
N THR A 232 -2.63 -23.48 -3.55
CA THR A 232 -3.97 -24.08 -3.42
C THR A 232 -4.34 -24.33 -1.97
N GLU A 233 -5.62 -24.57 -1.70
CA GLU A 233 -6.10 -24.94 -0.36
C GLU A 233 -5.52 -26.29 0.11
N ASP A 234 -5.30 -27.25 -0.79
CA ASP A 234 -4.62 -28.52 -0.47
C ASP A 234 -3.17 -28.30 -0.05
N GLU A 235 -2.42 -27.47 -0.80
CA GLU A 235 -1.05 -27.11 -0.45
C GLU A 235 -1.01 -26.34 0.88
N SER A 236 -1.99 -25.47 1.14
CA SER A 236 -2.11 -24.76 2.42
C SER A 236 -2.39 -25.70 3.59
N ARG A 237 -3.28 -26.68 3.44
CA ARG A 237 -3.50 -27.74 4.43
C ARG A 237 -2.25 -28.57 4.68
N ALA A 238 -1.52 -28.96 3.64
CA ALA A 238 -0.27 -29.70 3.80
C ALA A 238 0.80 -28.88 4.56
N VAL A 239 0.88 -27.57 4.31
CA VAL A 239 1.76 -26.68 5.06
C VAL A 239 1.33 -26.58 6.52
N ILE A 240 0.03 -26.46 6.80
CA ILE A 240 -0.52 -26.45 8.16
C ILE A 240 -0.16 -27.74 8.91
N GLU A 241 -0.34 -28.90 8.29
CA GLU A 241 -0.01 -30.19 8.89
C GLU A 241 1.47 -30.28 9.30
N GLN A 242 2.37 -29.86 8.41
CA GLN A 242 3.81 -29.85 8.71
C GLN A 242 4.16 -28.83 9.80
N LEU A 243 3.55 -27.65 9.79
CA LEU A 243 3.77 -26.64 10.83
C LEU A 243 3.26 -27.09 12.20
N SER A 244 2.14 -27.81 12.25
CA SER A 244 1.63 -28.40 13.48
C SER A 244 2.60 -29.42 14.09
N ALA A 245 3.35 -30.17 13.26
CA ALA A 245 4.40 -31.06 13.73
C ALA A 245 5.63 -30.30 14.30
N GLU A 246 5.88 -29.07 13.85
CA GLU A 246 6.98 -28.19 14.30
C GLU A 246 6.64 -27.37 15.56
N ARG A 247 5.56 -27.72 16.27
CA ARG A 247 5.14 -27.10 17.54
C ARG A 247 4.90 -25.58 17.43
N VAL A 248 4.28 -25.11 16.36
CA VAL A 248 3.77 -23.72 16.34
C VAL A 248 2.61 -23.58 17.36
N ASP A 249 2.53 -22.44 18.03
CA ASP A 249 1.55 -22.16 19.08
C ASP A 249 0.19 -21.73 18.53
N MET A 250 0.15 -21.13 17.33
CA MET A 250 -1.09 -20.68 16.71
C MET A 250 -0.91 -20.45 15.21
N ILE A 251 -1.91 -20.84 14.43
CA ILE A 251 -1.97 -20.57 12.99
C ILE A 251 -3.08 -19.56 12.73
N GLU A 252 -2.73 -18.40 12.19
CA GLU A 252 -3.70 -17.40 11.75
C GLU A 252 -4.00 -17.56 10.26
N ILE A 253 -5.26 -17.81 9.92
CA ILE A 253 -5.74 -17.87 8.55
C ILE A 253 -6.21 -16.48 8.11
N SER A 254 -5.67 -16.03 6.97
CA SER A 254 -6.03 -14.79 6.30
C SER A 254 -6.26 -15.02 4.80
N GLY A 255 -6.94 -14.10 4.12
CA GLY A 255 -7.19 -14.16 2.67
C GLY A 255 -6.56 -13.03 1.86
N GLY A 256 -6.05 -13.36 0.68
CA GLY A 256 -5.63 -12.42 -0.37
C GLY A 256 -4.12 -12.19 -0.50
N SER A 257 -3.69 -11.55 -1.59
CA SER A 257 -2.31 -11.09 -1.82
C SER A 257 -2.31 -9.70 -2.48
N TYR A 258 -1.20 -8.94 -2.48
CA TYR A 258 -1.18 -7.65 -3.19
C TYR A 258 -1.51 -7.75 -4.70
N GLU A 259 -1.30 -8.92 -5.32
CA GLU A 259 -1.56 -9.18 -6.74
C GLU A 259 -2.96 -9.71 -7.04
N SER A 260 -3.61 -10.32 -6.05
CA SER A 260 -5.05 -10.62 -6.05
C SER A 260 -5.56 -10.31 -4.66
N PRO A 261 -5.84 -9.04 -4.38
CA PRO A 261 -6.19 -8.66 -3.04
C PRO A 261 -7.62 -9.11 -2.81
N ALA A 262 -7.90 -10.37 -2.50
CA ALA A 262 -9.23 -10.75 -2.00
C ALA A 262 -9.66 -9.89 -0.78
N MET A 263 -8.70 -9.22 -0.13
CA MET A 263 -8.88 -8.17 0.88
C MET A 263 -9.27 -6.77 0.34
N LEU A 264 -8.85 -6.36 -0.88
CA LEU A 264 -9.11 -5.05 -1.51
C LEU A 264 -10.04 -5.13 -2.75
N ASP A 265 -9.89 -6.16 -3.57
CA ASP A 265 -10.77 -6.56 -4.65
C ASP A 265 -12.02 -7.22 -4.06
N ARG A 266 -13.15 -6.54 -4.25
CA ARG A 266 -14.48 -7.14 -4.19
C ARG A 266 -14.61 -8.09 -5.39
N PRO A 267 -14.59 -9.43 -5.24
CA PRO A 267 -14.79 -10.32 -6.37
C PRO A 267 -16.20 -10.11 -6.91
N SER A 268 -16.34 -9.94 -8.22
CA SER A 268 -17.63 -9.66 -8.89
C SER A 268 -18.60 -10.84 -8.93
N THR A 269 -18.34 -11.90 -8.17
CA THR A 269 -19.09 -13.17 -8.22
C THR A 269 -19.50 -13.71 -6.84
N VAL A 270 -19.19 -13.02 -5.74
CA VAL A 270 -19.68 -13.36 -4.39
C VAL A 270 -20.59 -12.22 -3.92
N PRO A 271 -21.86 -12.47 -3.53
CA PRO A 271 -22.77 -11.41 -3.11
C PRO A 271 -22.23 -10.57 -1.93
N ASP A 272 -22.43 -9.25 -2.04
CA ASP A 272 -21.76 -8.12 -1.37
C ASP A 272 -21.85 -7.97 0.17
N SER A 273 -22.26 -8.98 0.95
CA SER A 273 -22.46 -8.80 2.40
C SER A 273 -21.26 -9.22 3.25
N THR A 274 -21.01 -8.52 4.36
CA THR A 274 -20.04 -8.89 5.42
C THR A 274 -20.16 -10.36 5.81
N ARG A 275 -21.40 -10.87 5.86
CA ARG A 275 -21.72 -12.28 6.16
C ARG A 275 -21.10 -13.27 5.17
N ALA A 276 -21.03 -12.94 3.88
CA ALA A 276 -20.46 -13.84 2.87
C ALA A 276 -18.93 -13.94 2.99
N ARG A 277 -18.27 -12.86 3.44
CA ARG A 277 -16.82 -12.88 3.71
C ARG A 277 -16.50 -13.64 4.98
N GLU A 278 -17.30 -13.42 6.03
CA GLU A 278 -17.22 -14.20 7.28
C GLU A 278 -17.39 -15.70 6.95
N ALA A 279 -18.43 -16.08 6.19
CA ALA A 279 -18.68 -17.47 5.80
C ALA A 279 -17.52 -18.12 5.02
N TYR A 280 -16.95 -17.44 4.02
CA TYR A 280 -15.84 -18.03 3.24
C TYR A 280 -14.62 -18.42 4.11
N PHE A 281 -14.23 -17.56 5.04
CA PHE A 281 -13.08 -17.86 5.90
C PHE A 281 -13.39 -18.95 6.92
N LEU A 282 -14.64 -19.04 7.36
CA LEU A 282 -15.12 -20.09 8.26
C LEU A 282 -15.11 -21.45 7.55
N ASP A 283 -15.64 -21.55 6.33
CA ASP A 283 -15.66 -22.80 5.55
C ASP A 283 -14.23 -23.36 5.35
N TYR A 284 -13.28 -22.49 4.99
CA TYR A 284 -11.88 -22.92 4.87
C TYR A 284 -11.28 -23.32 6.23
N ALA A 285 -11.56 -22.56 7.29
CA ALA A 285 -11.06 -22.85 8.63
C ALA A 285 -11.52 -24.22 9.17
N GLU A 286 -12.75 -24.65 8.83
CA GLU A 286 -13.22 -26.01 9.14
C GLU A 286 -12.34 -27.08 8.48
N SER A 287 -11.97 -26.89 7.21
CA SER A 287 -11.06 -27.82 6.53
C SER A 287 -9.63 -27.77 7.10
N ALA A 288 -9.18 -26.59 7.51
CA ALA A 288 -7.85 -26.37 8.09
C ALA A 288 -7.72 -26.96 9.50
N ARG A 289 -8.82 -27.03 10.27
CA ARG A 289 -8.86 -27.63 11.61
C ARG A 289 -8.31 -29.05 11.62
N ALA A 290 -8.72 -29.87 10.65
CA ALA A 290 -8.28 -31.26 10.58
C ALA A 290 -6.75 -31.36 10.42
N ALA A 291 -6.17 -30.50 9.58
CA ALA A 291 -4.72 -30.44 9.38
C ALA A 291 -3.98 -29.84 10.58
N ALA A 292 -4.58 -28.87 11.27
CA ALA A 292 -3.96 -28.18 12.40
C ALA A 292 -3.87 -29.06 13.66
N GLY A 293 -4.71 -30.08 13.78
CA GLY A 293 -4.77 -30.94 14.96
C GLY A 293 -5.13 -30.14 16.21
N SER A 294 -4.27 -30.20 17.23
CA SER A 294 -4.45 -29.47 18.49
C SER A 294 -3.94 -28.02 18.46
N VAL A 295 -3.30 -27.58 17.37
CA VAL A 295 -2.81 -26.22 17.26
C VAL A 295 -4.00 -25.26 17.13
N PRO A 296 -4.10 -24.22 17.98
CA PRO A 296 -5.14 -23.22 17.86
C PRO A 296 -5.17 -22.51 16.50
N ILE A 297 -6.36 -22.32 15.95
CA ILE A 297 -6.59 -21.58 14.72
C ILE A 297 -7.17 -20.20 15.04
N ALA A 298 -6.49 -19.16 14.59
CA ALA A 298 -7.05 -17.81 14.52
C ALA A 298 -7.62 -17.53 13.13
N VAL A 299 -8.78 -16.88 13.05
CA VAL A 299 -9.36 -16.45 11.76
C VAL A 299 -9.47 -14.94 11.72
N THR A 300 -8.86 -14.33 10.69
CA THR A 300 -8.89 -12.88 10.48
C THR A 300 -9.44 -12.54 9.10
N GLY A 301 -10.63 -11.96 9.08
CA GLY A 301 -11.24 -11.48 7.85
C GLY A 301 -12.73 -11.24 8.01
N GLY A 302 -13.18 -9.99 7.87
CA GLY A 302 -14.61 -9.69 7.76
C GLY A 302 -15.40 -9.57 9.07
N PHE A 303 -14.96 -10.16 10.19
CA PHE A 303 -15.73 -10.14 11.45
C PHE A 303 -16.15 -8.72 11.90
N ARG A 304 -17.46 -8.52 12.09
CA ARG A 304 -18.03 -7.26 12.62
C ARG A 304 -19.01 -7.46 13.76
N SER A 305 -19.75 -8.56 13.79
CA SER A 305 -20.78 -8.80 14.81
C SER A 305 -20.29 -9.71 15.92
N ARG A 306 -20.68 -9.40 17.16
CA ARG A 306 -20.41 -10.25 18.33
C ARG A 306 -21.00 -11.64 18.15
N ALA A 307 -22.23 -11.73 17.62
CA ALA A 307 -22.91 -12.99 17.37
C ALA A 307 -22.10 -13.92 16.45
N ALA A 308 -21.62 -13.44 15.29
CA ALA A 308 -20.82 -14.25 14.38
C ALA A 308 -19.48 -14.70 14.98
N MET A 309 -18.85 -13.83 15.78
CA MET A 309 -17.60 -14.17 16.48
C MET A 309 -17.84 -15.24 17.55
N SER A 310 -18.91 -15.10 18.34
CA SER A 310 -19.31 -16.09 19.35
C SER A 310 -19.67 -17.43 18.74
N GLU A 311 -20.41 -17.43 17.62
CA GLU A 311 -20.77 -18.64 16.89
C GLU A 311 -19.51 -19.37 16.39
N ALA A 312 -18.60 -18.66 15.71
CA ALA A 312 -17.36 -19.24 15.17
C ALA A 312 -16.47 -19.90 16.24
N VAL A 313 -16.48 -19.40 17.48
CA VAL A 313 -15.77 -20.01 18.62
C VAL A 313 -16.58 -21.15 19.23
N ALA A 314 -17.90 -21.00 19.38
CA ALA A 314 -18.76 -22.01 19.97
C ALA A 314 -18.83 -23.29 19.12
N THR A 315 -18.77 -23.16 17.79
CA THR A 315 -18.72 -24.27 16.82
C THR A 315 -17.30 -24.83 16.62
N ALA A 316 -16.29 -24.27 17.29
CA ALA A 316 -14.87 -24.61 17.14
C ALA A 316 -14.29 -24.43 15.72
N THR A 317 -14.99 -23.67 14.86
CA THR A 317 -14.50 -23.27 13.54
C THR A 317 -13.21 -22.45 13.65
N CYS A 318 -13.07 -21.65 14.71
CA CYS A 318 -11.80 -21.06 15.12
C CYS A 318 -11.66 -21.04 16.65
N ASP A 319 -10.43 -20.95 17.15
CA ASP A 319 -10.14 -20.79 18.58
C ASP A 319 -10.00 -19.33 18.98
N MET A 320 -9.64 -18.47 18.02
CA MET A 320 -9.31 -17.07 18.23
C MET A 320 -9.85 -16.23 17.07
N VAL A 321 -10.52 -15.13 17.38
CA VAL A 321 -11.05 -14.19 16.39
C VAL A 321 -10.08 -13.03 16.22
N GLY A 322 -9.59 -12.81 15.00
CA GLY A 322 -8.71 -11.70 14.68
C GLY A 322 -9.44 -10.47 14.14
N LEU A 323 -9.19 -9.32 14.77
CA LEU A 323 -9.72 -8.01 14.39
C LEU A 323 -8.60 -7.12 13.83
N GLY A 324 -8.75 -6.68 12.58
CA GLY A 324 -7.88 -5.70 11.92
C GLY A 324 -8.51 -4.31 11.93
N ARG A 325 -8.98 -3.84 10.77
CA ARG A 325 -9.56 -2.49 10.56
C ARG A 325 -10.42 -1.91 11.69
N PRO A 326 -11.37 -2.64 12.33
CA PRO A 326 -12.15 -2.09 13.43
C PRO A 326 -11.29 -1.52 14.58
N THR A 327 -10.13 -2.10 14.87
CA THR A 327 -9.26 -1.68 15.98
C THR A 327 -8.56 -0.35 15.74
N ALA A 328 -8.55 0.15 14.50
CA ALA A 328 -8.05 1.49 14.17
C ALA A 328 -9.03 2.60 14.58
N VAL A 329 -10.33 2.27 14.69
CA VAL A 329 -11.40 3.21 15.06
C VAL A 329 -11.89 2.96 16.48
N PHE A 330 -11.89 1.70 16.90
CA PHE A 330 -12.28 1.26 18.24
C PHE A 330 -11.09 0.53 18.87
N PRO A 331 -10.10 1.25 19.44
CA PRO A 331 -8.96 0.61 20.09
C PRO A 331 -9.37 -0.35 21.21
N THR A 332 -10.53 -0.09 21.82
CA THR A 332 -11.17 -0.88 22.89
C THR A 332 -12.06 -2.03 22.42
N ALA A 333 -12.02 -2.38 21.12
CA ALA A 333 -12.97 -3.31 20.51
C ALA A 333 -13.19 -4.63 21.26
N ALA A 334 -12.14 -5.23 21.86
CA ALA A 334 -12.32 -6.49 22.60
C ALA A 334 -13.12 -6.27 23.89
N ALA A 335 -12.75 -5.28 24.72
CA ALA A 335 -13.56 -4.90 25.89
C ALA A 335 -14.99 -4.51 25.49
N ASP A 336 -15.15 -3.77 24.39
CA ASP A 336 -16.47 -3.34 23.92
C ASP A 336 -17.40 -4.52 23.58
N LEU A 337 -16.85 -5.54 22.93
CA LEU A 337 -17.57 -6.78 22.57
C LEU A 337 -17.80 -7.70 23.77
N LEU A 338 -16.83 -7.79 24.69
CA LEU A 338 -16.89 -8.71 25.83
C LEU A 338 -17.74 -8.14 26.98
N THR A 339 -17.42 -6.94 27.44
CA THR A 339 -18.00 -6.37 28.67
C THR A 339 -19.06 -5.31 28.40
N ASN A 340 -18.88 -4.47 27.38
CA ASN A 340 -19.73 -3.28 27.19
C ASN A 340 -20.98 -3.55 26.34
N GLY A 341 -21.22 -4.81 25.93
CA GLY A 341 -22.43 -5.20 25.21
C GLY A 341 -22.51 -4.66 23.78
N THR A 342 -21.39 -4.30 23.16
CA THR A 342 -21.38 -3.88 21.76
C THR A 342 -21.69 -5.08 20.88
N GLU A 343 -22.83 -5.05 20.18
CA GLU A 343 -23.23 -6.15 19.29
C GLU A 343 -22.53 -6.11 17.94
N MET A 344 -22.06 -4.94 17.49
CA MET A 344 -21.44 -4.79 16.18
C MET A 344 -20.45 -3.62 16.12
N LEU A 345 -19.24 -3.90 15.65
CA LEU A 345 -18.24 -2.87 15.33
C LEU A 345 -18.55 -2.28 13.95
N ARG A 346 -18.78 -0.97 13.87
CA ARG A 346 -19.16 -0.27 12.63
C ARG A 346 -18.13 0.79 12.24
N PRO A 347 -16.93 0.41 11.77
CA PRO A 347 -16.02 1.40 11.21
C PRO A 347 -16.63 1.98 9.93
N PRO A 348 -16.42 3.28 9.64
CA PRO A 348 -16.98 3.91 8.46
C PRO A 348 -16.45 3.26 7.18
N ALA A 349 -17.34 3.06 6.21
CA ALA A 349 -16.95 2.58 4.88
C ALA A 349 -16.51 3.78 4.03
N ILE A 350 -15.23 3.86 3.72
CA ILE A 350 -14.68 5.01 3.02
C ILE A 350 -14.72 4.75 1.51
N THR A 351 -15.47 5.58 0.80
CA THR A 351 -15.57 5.54 -0.66
C THR A 351 -15.64 6.96 -1.21
N LEU A 352 -15.25 7.19 -2.47
CA LEU A 352 -15.48 8.47 -3.15
C LEU A 352 -16.95 8.71 -3.55
N GLY A 353 -17.87 7.75 -3.30
CA GLY A 353 -19.28 7.88 -3.67
C GLY A 353 -19.52 7.99 -5.19
N LEU A 354 -18.64 7.40 -6.00
CA LEU A 354 -18.71 7.52 -7.45
C LEU A 354 -19.95 6.80 -8.02
N PRO A 355 -20.61 7.35 -9.06
CA PRO A 355 -21.72 6.69 -9.74
C PRO A 355 -21.38 5.25 -10.16
N PRO A 356 -22.31 4.27 -10.09
CA PRO A 356 -22.05 2.85 -10.38
C PRO A 356 -21.38 2.60 -11.74
N ARG A 357 -21.70 3.41 -12.75
CA ARG A 357 -21.09 3.33 -14.10
C ARG A 357 -19.60 3.68 -14.12
N LEU A 358 -19.14 4.54 -13.21
CA LEU A 358 -17.72 4.90 -13.05
C LEU A 358 -17.01 3.95 -12.08
N ALA A 359 -17.72 3.48 -11.04
CA ALA A 359 -17.21 2.50 -10.08
C ALA A 359 -16.91 1.12 -10.69
N ALA A 360 -17.45 0.80 -11.88
CA ALA A 360 -17.12 -0.43 -12.61
C ALA A 360 -15.68 -0.45 -13.19
N ASN A 361 -15.02 0.71 -13.29
CA ASN A 361 -13.65 0.82 -13.81
C ASN A 361 -12.64 0.26 -12.79
N SER A 362 -11.84 -0.74 -13.19
CA SER A 362 -10.85 -1.39 -12.34
C SER A 362 -9.80 -0.43 -11.76
N GLY A 363 -9.49 0.67 -12.46
CA GLY A 363 -8.59 1.71 -11.94
C GLY A 363 -9.21 2.52 -10.79
N LEU A 364 -10.51 2.82 -10.88
CA LEU A 364 -11.22 3.57 -9.83
C LEU A 364 -11.52 2.67 -8.61
N LYS A 365 -11.82 1.38 -8.82
CA LYS A 365 -11.95 0.40 -7.73
C LYS A 365 -10.65 0.26 -6.92
N ALA A 366 -9.52 0.15 -7.61
CA ALA A 366 -8.21 0.09 -6.96
C ALA A 366 -7.91 1.35 -6.16
N PHE A 367 -8.36 2.52 -6.63
CA PHE A 367 -8.25 3.79 -5.91
C PHE A 367 -9.11 3.81 -4.65
N ASP A 368 -10.40 3.44 -4.73
CA ASP A 368 -11.28 3.39 -3.55
C ASP A 368 -10.74 2.42 -2.49
N GLY A 369 -10.19 1.27 -2.89
CA GLY A 369 -9.54 0.34 -1.96
C GLY A 369 -8.27 0.92 -1.31
N ALA A 370 -7.44 1.63 -2.08
CA ALA A 370 -6.25 2.32 -1.54
C ALA A 370 -6.63 3.48 -0.60
N LEU A 371 -7.74 4.17 -0.88
CA LEU A 371 -8.27 5.24 -0.05
C LEU A 371 -8.81 4.70 1.28
N ASP A 372 -9.55 3.59 1.27
CA ASP A 372 -10.00 2.91 2.50
C ASP A 372 -8.82 2.49 3.36
N LEU A 373 -7.80 1.88 2.75
CA LEU A 373 -6.58 1.49 3.46
C LEU A 373 -5.88 2.70 4.08
N GLN A 374 -5.64 3.75 3.30
CA GLN A 374 -4.96 4.95 3.78
C GLN A 374 -5.76 5.66 4.88
N TRP A 375 -7.09 5.68 4.80
CA TRP A 375 -7.93 6.29 5.83
C TRP A 375 -7.74 5.60 7.18
N HIS A 376 -7.71 4.25 7.19
CA HIS A 376 -7.45 3.49 8.41
C HIS A 376 -6.02 3.72 8.92
N THR A 377 -5.02 3.77 8.03
CA THR A 377 -3.65 4.12 8.41
C THR A 377 -3.57 5.53 9.03
N ASP A 378 -4.31 6.49 8.51
CA ASP A 378 -4.40 7.83 9.09
C ASP A 378 -4.96 7.79 10.52
N GLN A 379 -5.94 6.94 10.83
CA GLN A 379 -6.43 6.74 12.20
C GLN A 379 -5.33 6.23 13.15
N LEU A 380 -4.50 5.28 12.69
CA LEU A 380 -3.35 4.82 13.47
C LEU A 380 -2.35 5.95 13.75
N HIS A 381 -2.18 6.86 12.79
CA HIS A 381 -1.28 8.00 12.93
C HIS A 381 -1.83 9.07 13.88
N ILE A 382 -3.15 9.25 13.93
CA ILE A 382 -3.86 10.12 14.88
C ILE A 382 -3.70 9.57 16.30
N LEU A 383 -3.96 8.27 16.49
CA LEU A 383 -3.73 7.57 17.76
C LEU A 383 -2.27 7.68 18.22
N GLY A 384 -1.31 7.44 17.31
CA GLY A 384 0.11 7.60 17.61
C GLY A 384 0.53 9.06 17.90
N ALA A 385 -0.24 10.05 17.45
CA ALA A 385 -0.06 11.45 17.84
C ALA A 385 -0.65 11.78 19.22
N GLY A 386 -1.31 10.83 19.88
CA GLY A 386 -1.95 11.01 21.20
C GLY A 386 -3.39 11.51 21.14
N ASN A 387 -4.00 11.56 19.95
CA ASN A 387 -5.38 11.98 19.76
C ASN A 387 -6.33 10.78 19.69
N ASP A 388 -7.62 11.02 19.84
CA ASP A 388 -8.66 10.01 19.61
C ASP A 388 -8.90 9.79 18.11
N PRO A 389 -9.37 8.59 17.70
CA PRO A 389 -9.79 8.35 16.32
C PRO A 389 -10.78 9.42 15.84
N ASP A 390 -10.72 9.76 14.56
CA ASP A 390 -11.60 10.70 13.86
C ASP A 390 -12.45 9.95 12.83
N PRO A 391 -13.58 9.32 13.24
CA PRO A 391 -14.47 8.59 12.32
C PRO A 391 -15.04 9.47 11.21
N ASP A 392 -15.14 10.78 11.44
CA ASP A 392 -15.71 11.76 10.50
C ASP A 392 -14.66 12.35 9.55
N ARG A 393 -13.42 11.83 9.60
CA ARG A 393 -12.32 12.28 8.75
C ARG A 393 -12.71 12.20 7.27
N SER A 394 -12.71 13.36 6.62
CA SER A 394 -13.02 13.49 5.20
C SER A 394 -12.12 12.61 4.31
N PRO A 395 -12.69 11.86 3.34
CA PRO A 395 -11.92 11.11 2.35
C PRO A 395 -10.98 12.01 1.52
N TRP A 396 -11.33 13.29 1.31
CA TRP A 396 -10.47 14.24 0.60
C TRP A 396 -9.22 14.63 1.41
N ARG A 397 -9.34 14.77 2.74
CA ARG A 397 -8.17 14.98 3.60
C ARG A 397 -7.23 13.78 3.53
N THR A 398 -7.80 12.57 3.51
CA THR A 398 -7.06 11.32 3.34
C THR A 398 -6.38 11.23 1.98
N ALA A 399 -7.05 11.63 0.89
CA ALA A 399 -6.43 11.68 -0.42
C ALA A 399 -5.23 12.65 -0.44
N VAL A 400 -5.34 13.81 0.22
CA VAL A 400 -4.23 14.77 0.34
C VAL A 400 -3.07 14.22 1.17
N THR A 401 -3.34 13.57 2.31
CA THR A 401 -2.28 12.94 3.11
C THR A 401 -1.62 11.78 2.36
N MET A 402 -2.39 11.00 1.59
CA MET A 402 -1.90 9.96 0.69
C MET A 402 -0.87 10.53 -0.30
N VAL A 403 -1.18 11.66 -0.96
CA VAL A 403 -0.24 12.31 -1.89
C VAL A 403 1.02 12.78 -1.16
N ARG A 404 0.87 13.38 0.02
CA ARG A 404 2.01 13.87 0.81
C ARG A 404 2.92 12.75 1.30
N ARG A 405 2.36 11.59 1.66
CA ARG A 405 3.09 10.45 2.23
C ARG A 405 3.71 9.55 1.16
N ASN A 406 2.96 9.27 0.09
CA ASN A 406 3.34 8.28 -0.93
C ASN A 406 3.83 8.93 -2.24
N GLY A 407 3.81 10.27 -2.33
CA GLY A 407 4.11 11.00 -3.58
C GLY A 407 3.00 10.84 -4.64
N PHE A 408 3.21 11.46 -5.81
CA PHE A 408 2.25 11.37 -6.92
C PHE A 408 2.20 9.98 -7.59
N ASP A 409 3.07 9.04 -7.21
CA ASP A 409 3.11 7.70 -7.79
C ASP A 409 1.85 6.88 -7.52
N ALA A 410 1.09 7.20 -6.47
CA ALA A 410 -0.20 6.59 -6.19
C ALA A 410 -1.29 6.89 -7.25
N PHE A 411 -1.05 7.84 -8.16
CA PHE A 411 -1.95 8.18 -9.27
C PHE A 411 -1.61 7.46 -10.59
N ARG A 412 -0.58 6.61 -10.63
CA ARG A 412 -0.22 5.87 -11.85
C ARG A 412 -1.23 4.74 -12.10
N SER A 413 -2.08 4.92 -13.11
CA SER A 413 -3.05 3.90 -13.49
C SER A 413 -2.40 2.68 -14.15
N LYS A 414 -2.91 1.50 -13.81
CA LYS A 414 -2.58 0.19 -14.38
C LYS A 414 -2.70 0.20 -15.91
N ARG A 415 -1.65 -0.24 -16.62
CA ARG A 415 -1.72 -0.67 -18.03
C ARG A 415 -1.10 -2.06 -18.16
N SER A 416 -1.92 -3.04 -18.56
CA SER A 416 -1.50 -4.38 -19.02
C SER A 416 -0.71 -4.30 -20.35
N PRO A 417 0.12 -5.31 -20.69
CA PRO A 417 1.04 -5.25 -21.82
C PRO A 417 0.33 -5.42 -23.19
N ALA A 418 0.91 -4.71 -24.16
CA ALA A 418 0.77 -4.62 -25.64
C ALA A 418 -0.29 -5.44 -26.42
N PRO A 419 -0.77 -4.87 -27.55
CA PRO A 419 -0.15 -5.26 -28.82
C PRO A 419 0.39 -4.09 -29.67
N ARG A 420 1.29 -4.47 -30.58
CA ARG A 420 2.09 -3.67 -31.52
C ARG A 420 1.24 -2.81 -32.47
N ASN A 421 1.17 -1.50 -32.22
CA ASN A 421 1.15 -0.48 -33.29
C ASN A 421 1.31 0.93 -32.69
N THR A 422 2.46 1.56 -32.93
CA THR A 422 2.89 2.84 -32.35
C THR A 422 2.05 4.05 -32.81
N THR A 423 1.51 4.02 -34.02
CA THR A 423 0.73 5.11 -34.62
C THR A 423 -0.70 5.24 -34.06
N ALA A 424 -1.36 4.11 -33.77
CA ALA A 424 -2.69 4.11 -33.15
C ALA A 424 -2.65 4.54 -31.66
N ARG A 425 -1.51 4.33 -30.99
CA ARG A 425 -1.26 4.69 -29.59
C ARG A 425 -1.24 6.20 -29.40
N GLU A 426 -0.58 6.93 -30.29
CA GLU A 426 -0.50 8.40 -30.22
C GLU A 426 -1.84 9.07 -30.49
N ALA A 427 -2.60 8.58 -31.48
CA ALA A 427 -3.90 9.14 -31.82
C ALA A 427 -4.94 8.96 -30.69
N ARG A 428 -4.96 7.80 -30.03
CA ARG A 428 -5.88 7.51 -28.90
C ARG A 428 -5.48 8.21 -27.61
N LYS A 429 -4.17 8.39 -27.35
CA LYS A 429 -3.65 9.22 -26.25
C LYS A 429 -4.08 10.68 -26.45
N PHE A 430 -3.85 11.22 -27.65
CA PHE A 430 -4.23 12.58 -28.03
C PHE A 430 -5.73 12.88 -27.87
N GLN A 431 -6.62 11.99 -28.30
CA GLN A 431 -8.06 12.21 -28.17
C GLN A 431 -8.54 12.27 -26.71
N ARG A 432 -8.01 11.41 -25.85
CA ARG A 432 -8.38 11.36 -24.42
C ARG A 432 -7.83 12.56 -23.65
N GLU A 433 -6.59 12.95 -23.88
CA GLU A 433 -5.95 14.09 -23.23
C GLU A 433 -6.54 15.42 -23.71
N ARG A 434 -6.88 15.54 -25.00
CA ARG A 434 -7.58 16.72 -25.53
C ARG A 434 -8.97 16.89 -24.91
N ALA A 435 -9.68 15.80 -24.64
CA ALA A 435 -10.96 15.83 -23.94
C ALA A 435 -10.78 16.24 -22.47
N LEU A 436 -9.80 15.67 -21.77
CA LEU A 436 -9.50 16.01 -20.38
C LEU A 436 -9.08 17.47 -20.21
N GLY A 437 -8.21 17.97 -21.10
CA GLY A 437 -7.81 19.38 -21.14
C GLY A 437 -8.99 20.31 -21.39
N ARG A 438 -9.83 20.00 -22.38
CA ARG A 438 -10.98 20.86 -22.77
C ARG A 438 -12.08 20.91 -21.72
N TYR A 439 -12.41 19.77 -21.10
CA TYR A 439 -13.61 19.64 -20.26
C TYR A 439 -13.34 19.60 -18.75
N VAL A 440 -12.10 19.36 -18.32
CA VAL A 440 -11.77 19.21 -16.89
C VAL A 440 -10.69 20.21 -16.47
N MET A 441 -9.52 20.17 -17.10
CA MET A 441 -8.37 20.99 -16.64
C MET A 441 -8.54 22.48 -16.97
N ASN A 442 -8.91 22.85 -18.20
CA ASN A 442 -9.05 24.26 -18.58
C ASN A 442 -10.17 24.98 -17.80
N PRO A 443 -11.35 24.37 -17.56
CA PRO A 443 -12.37 24.96 -16.69
C PRO A 443 -11.89 25.13 -15.24
N ALA A 444 -11.17 24.15 -14.67
CA ALA A 444 -10.66 24.22 -13.30
C ALA A 444 -9.61 25.33 -13.11
N VAL A 445 -8.65 25.44 -14.04
CA VAL A 445 -7.64 26.51 -14.02
C VAL A 445 -8.26 27.89 -14.20
N ARG A 446 -9.27 28.03 -15.07
CA ARG A 446 -10.04 29.28 -15.21
C ARG A 446 -10.83 29.62 -13.95
N ALA A 447 -11.40 28.63 -13.26
CA ALA A 447 -12.12 28.83 -12.00
C ALA A 447 -11.17 29.33 -10.89
N LEU A 448 -9.97 28.74 -10.78
CA LEU A 448 -8.91 29.21 -9.86
C LEU A 448 -8.48 30.66 -10.17
N GLY A 449 -8.38 31.01 -11.45
CA GLY A 449 -8.09 32.38 -11.88
C GLY A 449 -9.18 33.41 -11.53
N ARG A 450 -10.47 33.01 -11.55
CA ARG A 450 -11.61 33.89 -11.18
C ARG A 450 -11.66 34.21 -9.69
N ILE A 451 -11.13 33.33 -8.84
CA ILE A 451 -11.06 33.52 -7.38
C ILE A 451 -9.72 34.09 -6.90
N GLY A 452 -8.89 34.60 -7.82
CA GLY A 452 -7.65 35.32 -7.49
C GLY A 452 -6.43 34.44 -7.22
N VAL A 453 -6.53 33.12 -7.28
CA VAL A 453 -5.39 32.21 -7.11
C VAL A 453 -4.61 32.11 -8.42
N ARG A 454 -3.42 32.71 -8.46
CA ARG A 454 -2.54 32.72 -9.66
C ARG A 454 -1.19 32.11 -9.33
N THR A 455 -0.76 31.13 -10.13
CA THR A 455 0.58 30.56 -10.06
C THR A 455 1.51 31.32 -11.02
N ALA A 456 2.77 31.53 -10.63
CA ALA A 456 3.76 32.29 -11.41
C ALA A 456 4.11 31.69 -12.79
N LEU A 457 3.62 30.49 -13.10
CA LEU A 457 3.94 29.70 -14.28
C LEU A 457 2.75 29.46 -15.22
N ALA A 458 1.62 30.15 -15.01
CA ALA A 458 0.43 30.02 -15.85
C ALA A 458 -0.02 31.40 -16.37
N ALA A 459 0.11 31.59 -17.69
CA ALA A 459 -0.35 32.77 -18.41
C ALA A 459 -1.48 32.39 -19.38
N GLU A 460 -2.31 33.36 -19.74
CA GLU A 460 -3.34 33.18 -20.78
C GLU A 460 -2.78 33.60 -22.14
N LEU A 461 -2.93 32.74 -23.14
CA LEU A 461 -2.60 33.01 -24.54
C LEU A 461 -3.90 33.09 -25.35
N GLU A 462 -4.08 34.20 -26.06
CA GLU A 462 -5.14 34.42 -27.03
C GLU A 462 -4.58 34.23 -28.45
N THR A 463 -5.25 33.39 -29.24
CA THR A 463 -4.93 33.11 -30.65
C THR A 463 -6.17 33.26 -31.52
N THR A 464 -6.00 33.58 -32.81
CA THR A 464 -7.10 33.58 -33.79
C THR A 464 -7.46 32.15 -34.19
N GLY A 465 -8.71 31.73 -33.96
CA GLY A 465 -9.14 30.37 -34.31
C GLY A 465 -9.15 30.14 -35.81
N ARG A 466 -8.21 29.35 -36.36
CA ARG A 466 -7.99 29.20 -37.81
C ARG A 466 -9.22 28.83 -38.66
N LYS A 467 -10.19 28.11 -38.08
CA LYS A 467 -11.43 27.70 -38.77
C LYS A 467 -12.60 28.67 -38.58
N SER A 468 -12.55 29.48 -37.52
CA SER A 468 -13.69 30.29 -37.08
C SER A 468 -13.43 31.80 -37.15
N GLY A 469 -12.18 32.24 -37.31
CA GLY A 469 -11.78 33.65 -37.18
C GLY A 469 -11.90 34.23 -35.76
N GLN A 470 -12.61 33.54 -34.86
CA GLN A 470 -12.87 34.02 -33.49
C GLN A 470 -11.67 33.85 -32.54
N PRO A 471 -11.47 34.77 -31.56
CA PRO A 471 -10.44 34.66 -30.53
C PRO A 471 -10.57 33.39 -29.68
N ARG A 472 -9.44 32.77 -29.34
CA ARG A 472 -9.34 31.55 -28.52
C ARG A 472 -8.32 31.75 -27.40
N ILE A 473 -8.81 31.74 -26.15
CA ILE A 473 -7.97 31.89 -24.95
C ILE A 473 -7.69 30.54 -24.30
N VAL A 474 -6.42 30.22 -24.14
CA VAL A 474 -5.92 28.99 -23.49
C VAL A 474 -4.92 29.31 -22.40
N PRO A 475 -4.99 28.66 -21.22
CA PRO A 475 -3.94 28.77 -20.22
C PRO A 475 -2.73 27.96 -20.69
N ILE A 476 -1.55 28.56 -20.65
CA ILE A 476 -0.27 27.93 -21.00
C ILE A 476 0.83 28.37 -20.03
N SER A 477 1.90 27.60 -19.96
CA SER A 477 3.10 28.00 -19.24
C SER A 477 4.00 28.86 -20.12
N LEU A 478 4.30 30.07 -19.64
CA LEU A 478 5.19 31.04 -20.28
C LEU A 478 6.27 31.48 -19.30
N LEU A 479 7.48 31.63 -19.83
CA LEU A 479 8.62 32.27 -19.19
C LEU A 479 8.88 33.60 -19.90
N PHE A 480 8.67 34.72 -19.22
CA PHE A 480 8.84 36.06 -19.79
C PHE A 480 10.30 36.49 -19.76
N ASP A 481 10.73 37.23 -20.79
CA ASP A 481 12.02 37.93 -20.83
C ASP A 481 11.84 39.36 -21.36
N GLU A 482 12.94 40.08 -21.58
CA GLU A 482 12.93 41.51 -21.92
C GLU A 482 12.22 41.84 -23.24
N SER A 483 12.19 40.91 -24.20
CA SER A 483 11.64 41.14 -25.54
C SER A 483 10.36 40.34 -25.83
N GLY A 484 9.90 39.51 -24.89
CA GLY A 484 8.80 38.60 -25.15
C GLY A 484 8.58 37.51 -24.12
N ALA A 485 8.29 36.31 -24.61
CA ALA A 485 8.12 35.12 -23.78
C ALA A 485 8.50 33.83 -24.52
N TRP A 486 8.95 32.85 -23.75
CA TRP A 486 9.13 31.47 -24.18
C TRP A 486 7.98 30.61 -23.66
N GLY A 487 7.45 29.75 -24.52
CA GLY A 487 6.45 28.74 -24.17
C GLY A 487 6.83 27.39 -24.75
N ILE A 488 6.22 26.33 -24.22
CA ILE A 488 6.32 25.00 -24.81
C ILE A 488 4.93 24.55 -25.24
N CYS A 489 4.77 24.33 -26.55
CA CYS A 489 3.55 23.78 -27.10
C CYS A 489 3.55 22.27 -26.92
N GLN A 490 2.94 21.81 -25.83
CA GLN A 490 3.07 20.43 -25.36
C GLN A 490 2.67 19.33 -26.37
N HIS A 491 1.81 19.68 -27.33
CA HIS A 491 1.37 18.78 -28.40
C HIS A 491 1.75 19.29 -29.81
N GLY A 492 2.65 20.28 -29.91
CA GLY A 492 3.13 20.83 -31.17
C GLY A 492 2.01 21.23 -32.14
N LEU A 493 2.18 20.92 -33.42
CA LEU A 493 1.20 21.17 -34.49
C LEU A 493 -0.11 20.35 -34.38
N ARG A 494 -0.26 19.52 -33.35
CA ARG A 494 -1.53 18.82 -33.06
C ARG A 494 -2.38 19.60 -32.05
N SER A 495 -1.82 20.61 -31.37
CA SER A 495 -2.56 21.44 -30.41
C SER A 495 -3.43 22.47 -31.13
N GLY A 496 -4.57 22.82 -30.52
CA GLY A 496 -5.50 23.79 -31.12
C GLY A 496 -4.88 25.18 -31.29
N TRP A 497 -4.06 25.61 -30.34
CA TRP A 497 -3.40 26.92 -30.39
C TRP A 497 -2.11 26.91 -31.22
N GLY A 498 -1.37 25.79 -31.29
CA GLY A 498 -0.25 25.62 -32.21
C GLY A 498 -0.68 25.66 -33.68
N LEU A 499 -1.81 25.02 -34.00
CA LEU A 499 -2.45 25.13 -35.32
C LEU A 499 -2.97 26.54 -35.63
N ASN A 500 -3.39 27.30 -34.62
CA ASN A 500 -3.79 28.69 -34.80
C ASN A 500 -2.58 29.56 -35.10
N ILE A 501 -1.51 29.45 -34.30
CA ILE A 501 -0.24 30.19 -34.51
C ILE A 501 0.35 29.92 -35.90
N SER A 502 0.28 28.67 -36.37
CA SER A 502 0.77 28.31 -37.71
C SER A 502 -0.02 28.97 -38.85
N ALA A 503 -1.27 29.37 -38.59
CA ALA A 503 -2.15 30.01 -39.57
C ALA A 503 -2.15 31.54 -39.45
N ASP A 504 -2.05 32.06 -38.22
CA ASP A 504 -1.94 33.48 -37.90
C ASP A 504 -0.97 33.61 -36.71
N PRO A 505 0.25 34.14 -36.92
CA PRO A 505 1.25 34.22 -35.87
C PRO A 505 0.97 35.36 -34.88
N ASN A 506 -0.02 36.21 -35.13
CA ASN A 506 -0.38 37.28 -34.20
C ASN A 506 -1.11 36.72 -32.98
N VAL A 507 -0.58 37.02 -31.80
CA VAL A 507 -1.10 36.53 -30.52
C VAL A 507 -1.17 37.65 -29.49
N ARG A 508 -1.97 37.42 -28.45
CA ARG A 508 -1.90 38.22 -27.23
C ARG A 508 -1.62 37.31 -26.05
N VAL A 509 -0.75 37.74 -25.14
CA VAL A 509 -0.45 37.00 -23.91
C VAL A 509 -0.67 37.85 -22.69
N ARG A 510 -1.12 37.23 -21.61
CA ARG A 510 -1.38 37.91 -20.34
C ARG A 510 -0.13 37.88 -19.46
N GLN A 511 0.52 39.04 -19.31
CA GLN A 511 1.64 39.26 -18.40
C GLN A 511 1.13 40.00 -17.16
N GLY A 512 1.00 39.29 -16.04
CA GLY A 512 0.39 39.82 -14.82
C GLY A 512 -1.08 40.22 -15.04
N ASN A 513 -1.40 41.51 -14.94
CA ASN A 513 -2.75 42.06 -15.20
C ASN A 513 -2.93 42.68 -16.58
N ARG A 514 -1.89 42.71 -17.43
CA ARG A 514 -1.92 43.36 -18.75
C ARG A 514 -1.88 42.33 -19.87
N TRP A 515 -2.59 42.63 -20.95
CA TRP A 515 -2.46 41.91 -22.22
C TRP A 515 -1.36 42.57 -23.04
N ARG A 516 -0.41 41.76 -23.50
CA ARG A 516 0.68 42.15 -24.40
C ARG A 516 0.42 41.59 -25.79
N THR A 517 0.65 42.38 -26.82
CA THR A 517 0.53 41.92 -28.22
C THR A 517 1.89 41.49 -28.73
N GLY A 518 1.94 40.36 -29.45
CA GLY A 518 3.17 39.88 -30.03
C GLY A 518 2.97 38.92 -31.19
N THR A 519 4.08 38.52 -31.79
CA THR A 519 4.12 37.53 -32.87
C THR A 519 4.75 36.25 -32.33
N ALA A 520 4.08 35.11 -32.53
CA ALA A 520 4.52 33.80 -32.09
C ALA A 520 5.12 32.98 -33.24
N VAL A 521 6.26 32.34 -32.98
CA VAL A 521 6.96 31.46 -33.91
C VAL A 521 7.17 30.10 -33.25
N LEU A 522 6.78 29.03 -33.94
CA LEU A 522 7.06 27.66 -33.53
C LEU A 522 8.49 27.28 -33.99
N LEU A 523 9.29 26.75 -33.08
CA LEU A 523 10.69 26.40 -33.31
C LEU A 523 10.84 24.87 -33.14
N PRO A 524 10.57 24.08 -34.19
CA PRO A 524 10.62 22.61 -34.13
C PRO A 524 12.03 22.06 -33.94
N ASP A 525 13.06 22.84 -34.28
CA ASP A 525 14.47 22.46 -34.19
C ASP A 525 15.14 22.91 -32.87
N ASP A 526 14.42 23.60 -31.97
CA ASP A 526 14.91 23.99 -30.65
C ASP A 526 14.91 22.79 -29.69
N ASP A 527 15.91 22.70 -28.81
CA ASP A 527 15.99 21.63 -27.81
C ASP A 527 14.95 21.86 -26.70
N VAL A 528 13.81 21.21 -26.84
CA VAL A 528 12.71 21.24 -25.87
C VAL A 528 13.14 20.74 -24.48
N ASP A 529 14.08 19.79 -24.41
CA ASP A 529 14.58 19.25 -23.15
C ASP A 529 15.49 20.24 -22.42
N ALA A 530 16.29 21.01 -23.16
CA ALA A 530 17.03 22.14 -22.61
C ALA A 530 16.08 23.29 -22.23
N ARG A 531 15.05 23.54 -23.05
CA ARG A 531 14.07 24.59 -22.84
C ARG A 531 13.20 24.35 -21.60
N SER A 532 12.67 23.15 -21.40
CA SER A 532 11.82 22.81 -20.25
C SER A 532 12.55 22.98 -18.91
N ARG A 533 13.88 22.79 -18.89
CA ARG A 533 14.72 23.03 -17.72
C ARG A 533 14.79 24.50 -17.32
N THR A 534 14.63 25.44 -18.25
CA THR A 534 14.71 26.89 -17.96
C THR A 534 13.45 27.42 -17.25
N PHE A 535 12.38 26.63 -17.20
CA PHE A 535 11.16 26.97 -16.44
C PHE A 535 11.29 26.66 -14.95
N ALA A 536 12.40 26.08 -14.50
CA ALA A 536 12.67 25.88 -13.09
C ALA A 536 13.04 27.21 -12.40
N PRO A 537 12.50 27.51 -11.22
CA PRO A 537 12.83 28.73 -10.49
C PRO A 537 14.27 28.73 -9.93
N HIS A 538 14.94 27.56 -9.91
CA HIS A 538 16.33 27.41 -9.47
C HIS A 538 17.02 26.26 -10.25
N PRO A 539 18.32 26.36 -10.61
CA PRO A 539 19.03 25.34 -11.40
C PRO A 539 18.97 23.93 -10.82
N LEU A 540 19.00 23.79 -9.49
CA LEU A 540 18.88 22.50 -8.79
C LEU A 540 17.53 21.79 -9.02
N LEU A 541 16.49 22.51 -9.46
CA LEU A 541 15.16 21.98 -9.75
C LEU A 541 14.92 21.75 -11.25
N ALA A 542 15.91 22.03 -12.11
CA ALA A 542 15.83 21.84 -13.55
C ALA A 542 15.44 20.40 -13.98
N PRO A 543 15.97 19.32 -13.35
CA PRO A 543 15.56 17.95 -13.69
C PRO A 543 14.08 17.66 -13.39
N LEU A 544 13.54 18.29 -12.34
CA LEU A 544 12.15 18.17 -11.93
C LEU A 544 11.21 18.91 -12.90
N ALA A 545 11.57 20.12 -13.34
CA ALA A 545 10.83 20.86 -14.35
C ALA A 545 10.76 20.08 -15.67
N ARG A 546 11.91 19.56 -16.17
CA ARG A 546 11.95 18.71 -17.37
C ARG A 546 11.01 17.51 -17.25
N THR A 547 11.08 16.80 -16.12
CA THR A 547 10.26 15.59 -15.90
C THR A 547 8.77 15.92 -15.89
N ALA A 548 8.38 17.07 -15.34
CA ALA A 548 7.00 17.55 -15.34
C ALA A 548 6.50 17.90 -16.76
N PHE A 549 7.31 18.57 -17.57
CA PHE A 549 6.98 18.87 -18.98
C PHE A 549 6.89 17.59 -19.82
N ALA A 550 7.90 16.70 -19.75
CA ALA A 550 7.93 15.45 -20.49
C ALA A 550 6.73 14.52 -20.19
N ALA A 551 6.16 14.60 -18.99
CA ALA A 551 4.97 13.84 -18.61
C ALA A 551 3.68 14.31 -19.30
N LEU A 552 3.62 15.60 -19.69
CA LEU A 552 2.45 16.26 -20.29
C LEU A 552 2.55 16.37 -21.82
N GLU A 553 3.69 16.01 -22.38
CA GLU A 553 4.03 16.25 -23.78
C GLU A 553 3.84 15.00 -24.67
N THR A 554 3.56 15.23 -25.95
CA THR A 554 3.43 14.16 -26.96
C THR A 554 4.35 14.39 -28.15
N THR A 555 4.32 15.59 -28.71
CA THR A 555 5.21 16.06 -29.78
C THR A 555 5.50 17.53 -29.51
N PRO A 556 6.25 17.84 -28.45
CA PRO A 556 6.40 19.21 -28.00
C PRO A 556 7.21 20.04 -28.99
N VAL A 557 6.90 21.34 -29.06
CA VAL A 557 7.62 22.31 -29.89
C VAL A 557 7.78 23.59 -29.09
N THR A 558 8.98 24.13 -29.04
CA THR A 558 9.21 25.43 -28.39
C THR A 558 8.49 26.53 -29.17
N VAL A 559 7.92 27.49 -28.44
CA VAL A 559 7.29 28.68 -29.00
C VAL A 559 8.02 29.91 -28.50
N ARG A 560 8.49 30.74 -29.43
CA ARG A 560 8.97 32.09 -29.13
C ARG A 560 7.88 33.09 -29.42
N ILE A 561 7.56 33.94 -28.45
CA ILE A 561 6.65 35.08 -28.63
C ILE A 561 7.49 36.34 -28.50
N THR A 562 7.46 37.21 -29.52
CA THR A 562 8.15 38.51 -29.51
C THR A 562 7.10 39.60 -29.39
N PHE A 563 7.24 40.48 -28.40
CA PHE A 563 6.29 41.58 -28.21
C PHE A 563 6.44 42.64 -29.30
N THR A 564 5.30 43.10 -29.81
CA THR A 564 5.21 44.13 -30.85
C THR A 564 4.60 45.43 -30.32
N ASP A 565 4.10 45.41 -29.09
CA ASP A 565 3.73 46.61 -28.35
C ASP A 565 4.98 47.24 -27.71
N ARG A 566 5.16 48.55 -27.94
CA ARG A 566 6.25 49.34 -27.33
C ARG A 566 5.91 49.72 -25.89
#